data_AF-A0A449B9M2-F1
#
_entry.id   AF-A0A449B9M2-F1
#
_cell.length_a   1.000
_cell.length_b   1.000
_cell.length_c   1.000
_cell.angle_alpha   90.00
_cell.angle_beta   90.00
_cell.angle_gamma   90.00
#
_symmetry.space_group_name_H-M   'P 1'
#
loop_
_entity.id
_entity.type
_entity.pdbx_description
1 polymer ?
#
loop_
_entity_poly.entity_id
_entity_poly.type
_entity_poly.pdbx_seq_one_letter_code
_entity_poly.pdbx_strand_id
1 'polypeptide(L)'
;MDSIWIIFIVIISLFAIFFVYSVFKDRKQRNQRKKDKIIFANQAREYRRKHIFNLHFLIEMNQQYLDNFQPSIGEYKMHDVIDTARAYLLDFENNKEFKEYIVASDDENELLEAYVNLRDTRSNAWTKKIPQVLDYIQRNFNDYQQIDYQDELRVAKEEVATFYQNHITKNQGSENDSESTTSQEINQTN
;
A
#
# COMPACT_ATOMS: atom_id res chain seq x y z
N MET A 1 8.71 60.88 39.70
CA MET A 1 9.06 59.77 38.80
C MET A 1 8.92 60.27 37.39
N ASP A 2 10.01 60.32 36.65
CA ASP A 2 10.00 60.78 35.26
C ASP A 2 9.15 59.82 34.42
N SER A 3 8.37 60.36 33.48
CA SER A 3 7.46 59.60 32.60
C SER A 3 8.14 58.42 31.88
N ILE A 4 9.47 58.47 31.74
CA ILE A 4 10.29 57.43 31.11
C ILE A 4 10.28 56.10 31.88
N TRP A 5 10.20 56.14 33.22
CA TRP A 5 10.14 54.93 34.05
C TRP A 5 8.80 54.22 33.93
N ILE A 6 7.72 54.97 33.78
CA ILE A 6 6.36 54.42 33.62
C ILE A 6 6.26 53.66 32.30
N ILE A 7 6.81 54.23 31.21
CA ILE A 7 6.83 53.58 29.89
C ILE A 7 7.62 52.27 29.92
N PHE A 8 8.77 52.26 30.61
CA PHE A 8 9.58 51.05 30.77
C PHE A 8 8.83 49.92 31.48
N ILE A 9 8.09 50.23 32.55
CA ILE A 9 7.29 49.24 33.29
C ILE A 9 6.19 48.63 32.40
N VAL A 10 5.53 49.46 31.58
CA VAL A 10 4.47 49.00 30.67
C VAL A 10 5.05 48.06 29.61
N ILE A 11 6.21 48.40 29.02
CA ILE A 11 6.87 47.56 28.01
C ILE A 11 7.31 46.22 28.62
N ILE A 12 7.93 46.24 29.81
CA ILE A 12 8.35 45.02 30.51
C ILE A 12 7.14 44.13 30.85
N SER A 13 6.04 44.73 31.29
CA SER A 13 4.80 43.99 31.58
C SER A 13 4.22 43.32 30.33
N LEU A 14 4.22 44.01 29.19
CA LEU A 14 3.81 43.44 27.90
C LEU A 14 4.69 42.25 27.49
N PHE A 15 6.01 42.35 27.65
CA PHE A 15 6.91 41.23 27.37
C PHE A 15 6.67 40.07 28.33
N ALA A 16 6.47 40.31 29.62
CA ALA A 16 6.18 39.26 30.59
C ALA A 16 4.90 38.50 30.22
N ILE A 17 3.82 39.21 29.86
CA ILE A 17 2.57 38.61 29.40
C ILE A 17 2.79 37.80 28.12
N PHE A 18 3.54 38.33 27.16
CA PHE A 18 3.87 37.64 25.91
C PHE A 18 4.64 36.33 26.15
N PHE A 19 5.66 36.37 27.01
CA PHE A 19 6.45 35.18 27.36
C PHE A 19 5.58 34.10 28.04
N VAL A 20 4.75 34.50 29.00
CA VAL A 20 3.84 33.57 29.67
C VAL A 20 2.89 32.94 28.65
N TYR A 21 2.27 33.74 27.79
CA TYR A 21 1.39 33.24 26.72
C TYR A 21 2.11 32.27 25.78
N SER A 22 3.33 32.60 25.33
CA SER A 22 4.11 31.75 24.42
C SER A 22 4.40 30.38 25.04
N VAL A 23 4.82 30.35 26.32
CA VAL A 23 5.12 29.07 27.01
C VAL A 23 3.87 28.19 27.11
N PHE A 24 2.72 28.76 27.46
CA PHE A 24 1.46 28.00 27.53
C PHE A 24 1.01 27.50 26.14
N LYS A 25 1.09 28.36 25.12
CA LYS A 25 0.75 28.00 23.74
C LYS A 25 1.65 26.88 23.21
N ASP A 26 2.96 26.96 23.46
CA ASP A 26 3.93 25.95 23.05
C ASP A 26 3.70 24.62 23.76
N ARG A 27 3.39 24.65 25.06
CA ARG A 27 3.08 23.42 25.82
C ARG A 27 1.83 22.74 25.26
N LYS A 28 0.77 23.50 24.93
CA LYS A 28 -0.45 22.96 24.32
C LYS A 28 -0.17 22.38 22.93
N GLN A 29 0.55 23.11 22.07
CA GLN A 29 0.91 22.63 20.74
C GLN A 29 1.77 21.36 20.79
N ARG A 30 2.76 21.30 21.69
CA ARG A 30 3.60 20.10 21.87
C ARG A 30 2.75 18.89 22.29
N ASN A 31 1.79 19.09 23.20
CA ASN A 31 0.92 18.00 23.63
C ASN A 31 -0.01 17.54 22.50
N GLN A 32 -0.55 18.47 21.72
CA GLN A 32 -1.37 18.14 20.56
C GLN A 32 -0.57 17.33 19.53
N ARG A 33 0.62 17.81 19.14
CA ARG A 33 1.51 17.09 18.22
C ARG A 33 1.86 15.69 18.71
N LYS A 34 2.07 15.50 20.02
CA LYS A 34 2.30 14.17 20.60
C LYS A 34 1.09 13.26 20.44
N LYS A 35 -0.12 13.77 20.70
CA LYS A 35 -1.36 13.01 20.49
C LYS A 35 -1.55 12.64 19.02
N ASP A 36 -1.37 13.60 18.13
CA ASP A 36 -1.52 13.40 16.68
C ASP A 36 -0.52 12.34 16.19
N LYS A 37 0.73 12.37 16.68
CA LYS A 37 1.73 11.33 16.39
C LYS A 37 1.32 9.93 16.87
N ILE A 38 0.74 9.82 18.06
CA ILE A 38 0.28 8.53 18.58
C ILE A 38 -0.90 7.99 17.75
N ILE A 39 -1.84 8.87 17.39
CA ILE A 39 -2.98 8.49 16.54
C ILE A 39 -2.48 8.02 15.18
N PHE A 40 -1.58 8.80 14.56
CA PHE A 40 -0.96 8.45 13.29
C PHE A 40 -0.22 7.10 13.36
N ALA A 41 0.60 6.87 14.39
CA ALA A 41 1.32 5.61 14.56
C ALA A 41 0.38 4.41 14.74
N ASN A 42 -0.73 4.58 15.46
CA ASN A 42 -1.73 3.53 15.62
C ASN A 42 -2.43 3.22 14.30
N GLN A 43 -2.78 4.25 13.52
CA GLN A 43 -3.37 4.08 12.18
C GLN A 43 -2.36 3.43 11.22
N ALA A 44 -1.10 3.87 11.23
CA ALA A 44 -0.03 3.27 10.44
C ALA A 44 0.12 1.79 10.72
N ARG A 45 0.11 1.38 11.99
CA ARG A 45 0.14 -0.04 12.37
C ARG A 45 -1.09 -0.81 11.89
N GLU A 46 -2.28 -0.21 11.95
CA GLU A 46 -3.52 -0.81 11.45
C GLU A 46 -3.43 -1.04 9.93
N TYR A 47 -3.05 -0.02 9.17
CA TYR A 47 -2.91 -0.12 7.73
C TYR A 47 -1.77 -1.04 7.32
N ARG A 48 -0.64 -1.03 8.04
CA ARG A 48 0.46 -2.00 7.86
C ARG A 48 -0.07 -3.43 7.89
N ARG A 49 -0.89 -3.77 8.89
CA ARG A 49 -1.50 -5.11 9.00
C ARG A 49 -2.38 -5.43 7.78
N LYS A 50 -3.32 -4.55 7.43
CA LYS A 50 -4.21 -4.75 6.26
C LYS A 50 -3.41 -4.94 4.97
N HIS A 51 -2.36 -4.14 4.79
CA HIS A 51 -1.47 -4.21 3.66
C HIS A 51 -0.65 -5.51 3.64
N ILE A 52 -0.16 -5.99 4.78
CA ILE A 52 0.49 -7.30 4.90
C ILE A 52 -0.48 -8.43 4.49
N PHE A 53 -1.74 -8.37 4.91
CA PHE A 53 -2.75 -9.36 4.50
C PHE A 53 -2.98 -9.35 2.98
N ASN A 54 -3.18 -8.17 2.39
CA ASN A 54 -3.37 -8.02 0.95
C ASN A 54 -2.15 -8.53 0.16
N LEU A 55 -0.93 -8.17 0.57
CA LEU A 55 0.29 -8.64 -0.08
C LEU A 55 0.50 -10.15 0.07
N HIS A 56 0.19 -10.72 1.24
CA HIS A 56 0.26 -12.16 1.46
C HIS A 56 -0.68 -12.92 0.52
N PHE A 57 -1.95 -12.54 0.47
CA PHE A 57 -2.92 -13.19 -0.42
C PHE A 57 -2.61 -12.93 -1.90
N LEU A 58 -2.07 -11.77 -2.26
CA LEU A 58 -1.56 -11.51 -3.61
C LEU A 58 -0.48 -12.51 -4.00
N ILE A 59 0.50 -12.74 -3.14
CA ILE A 59 1.59 -13.69 -3.37
C ILE A 59 1.03 -15.11 -3.50
N GLU A 60 0.16 -15.52 -2.58
CA GLU A 60 -0.45 -16.85 -2.58
C GLU A 60 -1.25 -17.08 -3.87
N MET A 61 -2.12 -16.14 -4.23
CA MET A 61 -2.96 -16.22 -5.42
C MET A 61 -2.11 -16.26 -6.68
N ASN A 62 -1.14 -15.35 -6.81
CA ASN A 62 -0.23 -15.35 -7.94
C ASN A 62 0.50 -16.68 -8.10
N GLN A 63 1.00 -17.26 -7.00
CA GLN A 63 1.68 -18.55 -7.02
C GLN A 63 0.74 -19.68 -7.44
N GLN A 64 -0.50 -19.69 -6.95
CA GLN A 64 -1.52 -20.65 -7.37
C GLN A 64 -1.79 -20.58 -8.88
N TYR A 65 -1.93 -19.39 -9.46
CA TYR A 65 -2.10 -19.24 -10.91
C TYR A 65 -0.85 -19.66 -11.69
N LEU A 66 0.35 -19.39 -11.19
CA LEU A 66 1.60 -19.82 -11.83
C LEU A 66 1.79 -21.34 -11.78
N ASP A 67 1.43 -21.99 -10.68
CA ASP A 67 1.56 -23.44 -10.51
C ASP A 67 0.56 -24.22 -11.37
N ASN A 68 -0.63 -23.65 -11.60
CA ASN A 68 -1.67 -24.22 -12.45
C ASN A 68 -1.54 -23.82 -13.93
N PHE A 69 -0.57 -22.98 -14.29
CA PHE A 69 -0.37 -22.55 -15.66
C PHE A 69 0.07 -23.71 -16.55
N GLN A 70 -0.71 -23.97 -17.61
CA GLN A 70 -0.38 -24.95 -18.64
C GLN A 70 -0.09 -24.27 -19.98
N PRO A 71 1.11 -24.45 -20.57
CA PRO A 71 1.42 -23.89 -21.87
C PRO A 71 0.47 -24.39 -22.98
N SER A 72 0.03 -23.49 -23.85
CA SER A 72 -0.74 -23.78 -25.09
C SER A 72 -2.16 -24.33 -24.92
N ILE A 73 -2.57 -24.76 -23.72
CA ILE A 73 -3.91 -25.31 -23.45
C ILE A 73 -4.57 -24.62 -22.25
N GLY A 74 -3.80 -23.91 -21.42
CA GLY A 74 -4.31 -23.23 -20.24
C GLY A 74 -5.31 -22.13 -20.55
N GLU A 75 -6.22 -21.90 -19.61
CA GLU A 75 -7.27 -20.88 -19.72
C GLU A 75 -6.70 -19.45 -19.79
N TYR A 76 -5.51 -19.21 -19.25
CA TYR A 76 -4.87 -17.90 -19.20
C TYR A 76 -3.40 -17.99 -19.58
N LYS A 77 -2.82 -16.89 -20.10
CA LYS A 77 -1.40 -16.83 -20.45
C LYS A 77 -0.58 -16.46 -19.22
N MET A 78 0.68 -16.91 -19.17
CA MET A 78 1.59 -16.55 -18.07
C MET A 78 1.77 -15.03 -17.95
N HIS A 79 1.73 -14.30 -19.07
CA HIS A 79 1.82 -12.85 -19.07
C HIS A 79 0.63 -12.20 -18.35
N ASP A 80 -0.58 -12.76 -18.50
CA ASP A 80 -1.78 -12.24 -17.81
C ASP A 80 -1.63 -12.31 -16.30
N VAL A 81 -1.07 -13.41 -15.77
CA VAL A 81 -0.84 -13.57 -14.34
C VAL A 81 0.18 -12.54 -13.84
N ILE A 82 1.28 -12.38 -14.57
CA ILE A 82 2.34 -11.40 -14.22
C ILE A 82 1.78 -9.97 -14.24
N ASP A 83 1.01 -9.63 -15.27
CA ASP A 83 0.45 -8.30 -15.44
C ASP A 83 -0.66 -8.02 -14.44
N THR A 84 -1.46 -9.02 -14.09
CA THR A 84 -2.50 -8.91 -13.05
C THR A 84 -1.87 -8.62 -11.69
N ALA A 85 -0.81 -9.35 -11.31
CA ALA A 85 -0.09 -9.07 -10.08
C ALA A 85 0.51 -7.66 -10.06
N ARG A 86 1.06 -7.21 -11.19
CA ARG A 86 1.62 -5.87 -11.33
C ARG A 86 0.54 -4.79 -11.26
N ALA A 87 -0.60 -5.00 -11.92
CA ALA A 87 -1.73 -4.08 -11.90
C ALA A 87 -2.26 -3.92 -10.47
N TYR A 88 -2.40 -5.02 -9.72
CA TYR A 88 -2.79 -4.97 -8.32
C TYR A 88 -1.85 -4.08 -7.50
N LEU A 89 -0.53 -4.27 -7.65
CA LEU A 89 0.45 -3.45 -6.93
C LEU A 89 0.38 -1.98 -7.34
N LEU A 90 0.17 -1.66 -8.61
CA LEU A 90 0.03 -0.27 -9.07
C LEU A 90 -1.25 0.40 -8.53
N ASP A 91 -2.37 -0.33 -8.47
CA ASP A 91 -3.61 0.16 -7.86
C ASP A 91 -3.42 0.38 -6.36
N PHE A 92 -2.70 -0.53 -5.71
CA PHE A 92 -2.31 -0.44 -4.31
C PHE A 92 -1.44 0.79 -4.03
N GLU A 93 -0.51 1.16 -4.93
CA GLU A 93 0.28 2.39 -4.80
C GLU A 93 -0.59 3.65 -4.81
N ASN A 94 -1.69 3.61 -5.55
CA ASN A 94 -2.62 4.74 -5.71
C ASN A 94 -3.60 4.88 -4.55
N ASN A 95 -3.71 3.86 -3.70
CA ASN A 95 -4.52 3.89 -2.51
C ASN A 95 -4.10 5.06 -1.59
N LYS A 96 -5.09 5.84 -1.13
CA LYS A 96 -4.84 7.03 -0.32
C LYS A 96 -4.23 6.65 1.03
N GLU A 97 -4.77 5.62 1.67
CA GLU A 97 -4.32 5.16 2.97
C GLU A 97 -2.87 4.65 2.91
N PHE A 98 -2.47 3.98 1.83
CA PHE A 98 -1.08 3.55 1.61
C PHE A 98 -0.13 4.75 1.55
N LYS A 99 -0.48 5.79 0.77
CA LYS A 99 0.34 7.02 0.69
C LYS A 99 0.42 7.75 2.03
N GLU A 100 -0.69 7.84 2.75
CA GLU A 100 -0.79 8.60 3.99
C GLU A 100 -0.11 7.90 5.16
N TYR A 101 -0.24 6.57 5.28
CA TYR A 101 0.16 5.84 6.47
C TYR A 101 1.38 4.93 6.29
N ILE A 102 1.73 4.57 5.06
CA ILE A 102 2.94 3.76 4.78
C ILE A 102 4.04 4.65 4.21
N VAL A 103 3.78 5.37 3.11
CA VAL A 103 4.82 6.18 2.44
C VAL A 103 5.27 7.36 3.31
N ALA A 104 4.35 8.01 4.02
CA ALA A 104 4.69 9.14 4.88
C ALA A 104 5.15 8.74 6.30
N SER A 105 5.14 7.44 6.63
CA SER A 105 5.53 6.95 7.96
C SER A 105 6.99 6.50 7.97
N ASP A 106 7.79 7.13 8.83
CA ASP A 106 9.20 6.75 9.04
C ASP A 106 9.34 5.33 9.62
N ASP A 107 8.32 4.83 10.31
CA ASP A 107 8.34 3.54 11.01
C ASP A 107 7.97 2.36 10.10
N GLU A 108 7.44 2.62 8.90
CA GLU A 108 6.92 1.59 7.98
C GLU A 108 7.83 1.34 6.77
N ASN A 109 9.09 1.79 6.86
CA ASN A 109 10.10 1.64 5.80
C ASN A 109 10.30 0.19 5.35
N GLU A 110 10.26 -0.79 6.26
CA GLU A 110 10.42 -2.21 5.91
C GLU A 110 9.27 -2.71 5.02
N LEU A 111 8.03 -2.30 5.31
CA LEU A 111 6.89 -2.65 4.48
C LEU A 111 6.96 -1.96 3.12
N LEU A 112 7.35 -0.68 3.10
CA LEU A 112 7.53 0.07 1.87
C LEU A 112 8.60 -0.57 0.97
N GLU A 113 9.75 -0.96 1.54
CA GLU A 113 10.81 -1.63 0.82
C GLU A 113 10.36 -3.00 0.29
N ALA A 114 9.65 -3.78 1.11
CA ALA A 114 9.06 -5.06 0.68
C ALA A 114 8.10 -4.87 -0.51
N TYR A 115 7.23 -3.86 -0.44
CA TYR A 115 6.31 -3.51 -1.52
C TYR A 115 7.05 -3.11 -2.81
N VAL A 116 8.06 -2.24 -2.73
CA VAL A 116 8.86 -1.81 -3.89
C VAL A 116 9.54 -3.01 -4.55
N ASN A 117 10.12 -3.92 -3.76
CA ASN A 117 10.75 -5.12 -4.28
C ASN A 117 9.76 -6.05 -5.01
N LEU A 118 8.54 -6.21 -4.49
CA LEU A 118 7.48 -6.96 -5.16
C LEU A 118 7.06 -6.31 -6.47
N ARG A 119 6.89 -4.99 -6.49
CA ARG A 119 6.47 -4.22 -7.68
C ARG A 119 7.50 -4.27 -8.80
N ASP A 120 8.77 -4.12 -8.45
CA ASP A 120 9.85 -4.00 -9.42
C ASP A 120 10.37 -5.37 -9.91
N THR A 121 10.10 -6.43 -9.15
CA THR A 121 10.43 -7.81 -9.53
C THR A 121 9.22 -8.47 -10.20
N ARG A 122 9.41 -9.12 -11.36
CA ARG A 122 8.34 -9.90 -11.99
C ARG A 122 7.85 -11.01 -11.07
N SER A 123 6.53 -11.21 -11.00
CA SER A 123 5.91 -12.10 -10.02
C SER A 123 6.31 -13.56 -10.18
N ASN A 124 6.57 -14.01 -11.41
CA ASN A 124 7.11 -15.35 -11.68
C ASN A 124 8.55 -15.59 -11.19
N ALA A 125 9.25 -14.55 -10.74
CA ALA A 125 10.60 -14.62 -10.23
C ALA A 125 10.70 -14.33 -8.73
N TRP A 126 9.60 -14.02 -8.04
CA TRP A 126 9.62 -13.62 -6.63
C TRP A 126 10.29 -14.65 -5.72
N THR A 127 9.91 -15.93 -5.86
CA THR A 127 10.45 -17.04 -5.06
C THR A 127 11.96 -17.22 -5.20
N LYS A 128 12.52 -16.84 -6.36
CA LYS A 128 13.95 -16.99 -6.65
C LYS A 128 14.76 -15.72 -6.34
N LYS A 129 14.20 -14.54 -6.60
CA LYS A 129 14.94 -13.27 -6.55
C LYS A 129 14.80 -12.51 -5.24
N ILE A 130 13.65 -12.62 -4.57
CA ILE A 130 13.35 -11.87 -3.36
C ILE A 130 12.76 -12.77 -2.24
N PRO A 131 13.34 -13.95 -1.96
CA PRO A 131 12.81 -14.86 -0.93
C PRO A 131 12.69 -14.19 0.45
N GLN A 132 13.63 -13.31 0.80
CA GLN A 132 13.61 -12.56 2.05
C GLN A 132 12.37 -11.66 2.21
N VAL A 133 11.84 -11.13 1.10
CA VAL A 133 10.62 -10.31 1.11
C VAL A 133 9.40 -11.18 1.36
N LEU A 134 9.34 -12.36 0.74
CA LEU A 134 8.28 -13.33 0.96
C LEU A 134 8.27 -13.80 2.43
N ASP A 135 9.45 -14.11 2.97
CA ASP A 135 9.62 -14.51 4.37
C ASP A 135 9.24 -13.38 5.34
N TYR A 136 9.56 -12.12 5.01
CA TYR A 136 9.12 -10.97 5.80
C TYR A 136 7.60 -10.88 5.85
N ILE A 137 6.93 -10.93 4.69
CA ILE A 137 5.47 -10.83 4.60
C ILE A 137 4.81 -12.01 5.32
N GLN A 138 5.30 -13.23 5.11
CA GLN A 138 4.76 -14.43 5.75
C GLN A 138 4.89 -14.37 7.28
N ARG A 139 6.03 -13.92 7.81
CA ARG A 139 6.22 -13.79 9.26
C ARG A 139 5.26 -12.78 9.87
N ASN A 140 5.19 -11.56 9.30
CA ASN A 140 4.26 -10.55 9.78
C ASN A 140 2.81 -11.02 9.67
N PHE A 141 2.44 -11.72 8.58
CA PHE A 141 1.12 -12.32 8.42
C PHE A 141 0.80 -13.30 9.56
N ASN A 142 1.71 -14.23 9.84
CA ASN A 142 1.54 -15.22 10.92
C ASN A 142 1.42 -14.55 12.29
N ASP A 143 2.21 -13.52 12.56
CA ASP A 143 2.17 -12.77 13.82
C ASP A 143 0.79 -12.12 14.03
N TYR A 144 0.20 -11.57 12.95
CA TYR A 144 -1.13 -10.98 13.02
C TYR A 144 -2.24 -12.04 13.08
N GLN A 145 -2.10 -13.19 12.43
CA GLN A 145 -3.13 -14.24 12.46
C GLN A 145 -3.36 -14.80 13.87
N GLN A 146 -2.35 -14.72 14.76
CA GLN A 146 -2.48 -15.11 16.17
C GLN A 146 -3.39 -14.16 16.97
N ILE A 147 -3.68 -12.98 16.43
CA ILE A 147 -4.54 -11.96 17.02
C ILE A 147 -5.82 -11.94 16.18
N ASP A 148 -6.98 -12.05 16.83
CA ASP A 148 -8.28 -12.32 16.18
C ASP A 148 -8.72 -11.22 15.18
N TYR A 149 -8.21 -11.29 13.94
CA TYR A 149 -8.49 -10.37 12.83
C TYR A 149 -9.19 -11.07 11.66
N GLN A 150 -10.06 -12.03 11.95
CA GLN A 150 -10.69 -12.90 10.93
C GLN A 150 -11.46 -12.13 9.86
N ASP A 151 -12.15 -11.05 10.24
CA ASP A 151 -12.89 -10.22 9.28
C ASP A 151 -11.96 -9.51 8.29
N GLU A 152 -10.85 -8.94 8.77
CA GLU A 152 -9.88 -8.26 7.91
C GLU A 152 -9.18 -9.25 6.97
N LEU A 153 -8.83 -10.45 7.48
CA LEU A 153 -8.27 -11.53 6.68
C LEU A 153 -9.23 -11.96 5.56
N ARG A 154 -10.50 -12.14 5.90
CA ARG A 154 -11.54 -12.52 4.94
C ARG A 154 -11.69 -11.45 3.85
N VAL A 155 -11.80 -10.18 4.24
CA VAL A 155 -11.92 -9.05 3.31
C VAL A 155 -10.72 -8.99 2.38
N ALA A 156 -9.49 -9.04 2.92
CA ALA A 156 -8.26 -9.02 2.14
C ALA A 156 -8.21 -10.15 1.10
N LYS A 157 -8.57 -11.37 1.51
CA LYS A 157 -8.61 -12.53 0.63
C LYS A 157 -9.64 -12.38 -0.49
N GLU A 158 -10.84 -11.92 -0.16
CA GLU A 158 -11.92 -11.68 -1.12
C GLU A 158 -11.57 -10.57 -2.12
N GLU A 159 -10.96 -9.48 -1.66
CA GLU A 159 -10.52 -8.37 -2.51
C GLU A 159 -9.50 -8.83 -3.55
N VAL A 160 -8.45 -9.54 -3.12
CA VAL A 160 -7.42 -10.07 -4.04
C VAL A 160 -8.02 -11.07 -5.03
N ALA A 161 -8.85 -12.01 -4.54
CA ALA A 161 -9.47 -13.02 -5.40
C ALA A 161 -10.38 -12.38 -6.47
N THR A 162 -11.18 -11.39 -6.07
CA THR A 162 -12.07 -10.66 -6.98
C THR A 162 -11.28 -9.88 -8.02
N PHE A 163 -10.16 -9.27 -7.62
CA PHE A 163 -9.28 -8.56 -8.53
C PHE A 163 -8.73 -9.50 -9.62
N TYR A 164 -8.21 -10.67 -9.22
CA TYR A 164 -7.68 -11.67 -10.16
C TYR A 164 -8.75 -12.17 -11.12
N GLN A 165 -9.93 -12.51 -10.60
CA GLN A 165 -11.02 -13.00 -11.43
C GLN A 165 -11.40 -11.97 -12.50
N ASN A 166 -11.49 -10.69 -12.12
CA ASN A 166 -11.87 -9.62 -13.04
C ASN A 166 -10.81 -9.36 -14.11
N HIS A 167 -9.52 -9.34 -13.74
CA HIS A 167 -8.43 -9.04 -14.68
C HIS A 167 -8.14 -10.19 -15.64
N ILE A 168 -8.15 -11.43 -15.16
CA ILE A 168 -7.90 -12.60 -16.01
C ILE A 168 -9.05 -12.82 -16.99
N THR A 169 -10.31 -12.69 -16.56
CA THR A 169 -11.47 -12.85 -17.46
C THR A 169 -11.54 -11.74 -18.51
N LYS A 170 -11.17 -10.50 -18.15
CA LYS A 170 -11.22 -9.36 -19.07
C LYS A 170 -10.19 -9.48 -20.20
N ASN A 171 -8.98 -9.97 -19.92
CA ASN A 171 -7.95 -10.17 -20.94
C ASN A 171 -8.35 -11.23 -21.98
N GLN A 172 -9.13 -12.24 -21.58
CA GLN A 172 -9.67 -13.25 -22.50
C GLN A 172 -10.72 -12.67 -23.48
N GLY A 173 -11.52 -11.70 -23.04
CA GLY A 173 -12.54 -11.07 -23.87
C GLY A 173 -11.97 -10.16 -24.97
N SER A 174 -10.81 -9.54 -24.74
CA SER A 174 -10.20 -8.60 -25.70
C SER A 174 -9.42 -9.24 -26.84
N GLU A 175 -8.99 -10.50 -26.73
CA GLU A 175 -8.21 -11.16 -27.80
C GLU A 175 -9.10 -11.75 -28.92
N ASN A 176 -10.34 -12.12 -28.63
CA ASN A 176 -11.28 -12.67 -29.62
C ASN A 176 -11.73 -11.63 -30.68
N ASP A 177 -11.64 -10.34 -30.38
CA ASP A 177 -12.04 -9.27 -31.30
C ASP A 177 -10.92 -8.92 -32.31
N SER A 178 -9.67 -9.30 -32.05
CA SER A 178 -8.51 -9.01 -32.91
C SER A 178 -8.21 -10.07 -33.98
N GLU A 179 -8.70 -11.31 -33.85
CA GLU A 179 -8.48 -12.36 -34.87
C GLU A 179 -9.50 -12.35 -36.01
N SER A 180 -10.62 -11.62 -35.84
CA SER A 180 -11.68 -11.47 -36.85
C SER A 180 -11.25 -10.64 -38.08
N THR A 181 -10.30 -9.72 -37.93
CA THR A 181 -9.90 -8.78 -39.00
C THR A 181 -8.80 -9.32 -39.91
N THR A 182 -7.97 -10.28 -39.47
CA THR A 182 -6.84 -10.76 -40.27
C THR A 182 -7.23 -11.90 -41.24
N SER A 183 -8.32 -12.62 -40.95
CA SER A 183 -8.78 -13.73 -41.81
C SER A 183 -9.63 -13.30 -43.02
N GLN A 184 -10.01 -12.02 -43.12
CA GLN A 184 -10.80 -11.50 -44.26
C GLN A 184 -9.94 -10.91 -45.39
N GLU A 185 -8.65 -10.63 -45.18
CA GLU A 185 -7.79 -10.03 -46.21
C GLU A 185 -7.08 -11.06 -47.12
N ILE A 186 -7.04 -12.35 -46.74
CA ILE A 186 -6.28 -13.37 -47.51
C ILE A 186 -7.12 -14.06 -48.60
N ASN A 187 -8.45 -13.91 -48.58
CA ASN A 187 -9.36 -14.55 -49.56
C ASN A 187 -9.84 -13.63 -50.71
N GLN A 188 -9.22 -12.44 -50.91
CA GLN A 188 -9.55 -11.55 -52.04
C GLN A 188 -8.46 -11.47 -53.12
N THR A 189 -7.41 -12.28 -53.03
CA THR A 189 -6.41 -12.43 -54.09
C THR A 189 -6.12 -13.90 -54.34
N ASN A 190 -7.03 -14.56 -55.07
CA ASN A 190 -6.74 -15.55 -56.12
C ASN A 190 -8.01 -15.96 -56.84
#